data_AF-A0A7K0KJI1-F1
#
_entry.id   AF-A0A7K0KJI1-F1
#
_cell.length_a   1.000
_cell.length_b   1.000
_cell.length_c   1.000
_cell.angle_alpha   90.00
_cell.angle_beta   90.00
_cell.angle_gamma   90.00
#
_symmetry.space_group_name_H-M   'P 1'
#
loop_
_entity.id
_entity.type
_entity.pdbx_description
1 polymer ?
#
loop_
_entity_poly.entity_id
_entity_poly.type
_entity_poly.pdbx_seq_one_letter_code
_entity_poly.pdbx_strand_id
1 'polypeptide(L)'
;MFNIENNREILKSQIPLKPYATNDLEFGLTIQNKNKALDMLYLQVNHPLYLHTMIFDLDKENCFYEFENAHLPIPSFITKSPDSGRCHYGYMLNAPISSTEKSRQKPVKFARALYYNMATRLGADLGYAGLITKNPLHSHWSPFWSGADLYELNDLADCFDDLEEPKKRENTEFAFGRNVEMFDTIRKWAYKNVLKYKNESSFNDFQNELLLKCQMHNAYLNANDLLPYNEIKATSKSIAKWCWYKFENEEFIKIQSNRAKKGKPKSKTRKFLEAIK
;
A
#
# COMPACT_ATOMS: atom_id res chain seq x y z
N MET A 1 -17.80 12.35 21.16
CA MET A 1 -16.65 13.28 21.17
C MET A 1 -15.44 12.72 21.92
N PHE A 2 -15.61 12.18 23.14
CA PHE A 2 -14.51 11.57 23.92
C PHE A 2 -13.79 10.42 23.17
N ASN A 3 -14.53 9.44 22.64
CA ASN A 3 -13.93 8.32 21.89
C ASN A 3 -13.23 8.75 20.60
N ILE A 4 -13.68 9.82 19.95
CA ILE A 4 -13.03 10.36 18.74
C ILE A 4 -11.63 10.89 19.08
N GLU A 5 -11.53 11.72 20.12
CA GLU A 5 -10.23 12.27 20.53
C GLU A 5 -9.31 11.17 21.07
N ASN A 6 -9.87 10.21 21.81
CA ASN A 6 -9.14 9.02 22.25
C ASN A 6 -8.57 8.22 21.06
N ASN A 7 -9.36 7.96 20.01
CA ASN A 7 -8.88 7.23 18.83
C ASN A 7 -7.77 7.98 18.09
N ARG A 8 -7.86 9.31 17.99
CA ARG A 8 -6.80 10.14 17.39
C ARG A 8 -5.51 10.05 18.18
N GLU A 9 -5.57 10.11 19.51
CA GLU A 9 -4.41 9.97 20.38
C GLU A 9 -3.83 8.55 20.37
N ILE A 10 -4.68 7.52 20.32
CA ILE A 10 -4.24 6.13 20.14
C ILE A 10 -3.48 5.99 18.82
N LEU A 11 -4.03 6.47 17.70
CA LEU A 11 -3.35 6.41 16.40
C LEU A 11 -2.01 7.17 16.45
N LYS A 12 -1.99 8.38 17.02
CA LYS A 12 -0.75 9.14 17.23
C LYS A 12 0.26 8.33 18.03
N SER A 13 -0.13 7.64 19.10
CA SER A 13 0.78 6.84 19.91
C SER A 13 1.39 5.66 19.14
N GLN A 14 0.60 5.04 18.24
CA GLN A 14 0.99 3.86 17.46
C GLN A 14 1.89 4.18 16.25
N ILE A 15 1.83 5.42 15.73
CA ILE A 15 2.69 5.87 14.62
C ILE A 15 4.18 5.72 14.99
N PRO A 16 5.02 5.15 14.11
CA PRO A 16 6.46 5.01 14.33
C PRO A 16 7.16 6.34 14.66
N LEU A 17 8.28 6.30 15.39
CA LEU A 17 9.11 7.50 15.66
C LEU A 17 9.72 8.10 14.39
N LYS A 18 9.94 7.24 13.39
CA LYS A 18 10.52 7.54 12.09
C LYS A 18 9.62 6.99 10.98
N PRO A 19 8.39 7.50 10.84
CA PRO A 19 7.46 6.97 9.85
C PRO A 19 7.85 7.47 8.47
N TYR A 20 7.47 6.72 7.44
CA TYR A 20 7.43 7.25 6.09
C TYR A 20 6.32 8.28 5.97
N ALA A 21 6.63 9.41 5.33
CA ALA A 21 5.65 10.43 5.02
C ALA A 21 6.06 11.22 3.78
N THR A 22 5.07 11.81 3.11
CA THR A 22 5.28 12.70 1.98
C THR A 22 4.09 13.65 1.79
N ASN A 23 4.35 14.80 1.17
CA ASN A 23 3.28 15.66 0.66
C ASN A 23 2.96 15.33 -0.81
N ASP A 24 3.82 14.56 -1.45
CA ASP A 24 3.65 14.23 -2.85
C ASP A 24 4.17 12.82 -3.14
N LEU A 25 3.25 11.95 -3.54
CA LEU A 25 3.57 10.57 -3.90
C LEU A 25 4.46 10.52 -5.15
N GLU A 26 4.47 11.56 -6.00
CA GLU A 26 5.36 11.72 -7.14
C GLU A 26 6.81 12.06 -6.77
N PHE A 27 7.11 12.51 -5.54
CA PHE A 27 8.47 12.63 -4.99
C PHE A 27 8.89 11.43 -4.12
N GLY A 28 7.92 10.57 -3.79
CA GLY A 28 8.18 9.27 -3.18
C GLY A 28 8.05 9.37 -1.68
N LEU A 29 8.47 8.30 -0.99
CA LEU A 29 8.34 8.24 0.47
C LEU A 29 9.70 8.51 1.08
N THR A 30 9.70 9.34 2.12
CA THR A 30 10.91 9.64 2.89
C THR A 30 10.66 9.37 4.36
N ILE A 31 11.69 8.92 5.06
CA ILE A 31 11.61 8.74 6.51
C ILE A 31 11.64 10.11 7.17
N GLN A 32 10.62 10.44 7.94
CA GLN A 32 10.48 11.73 8.60
C GLN A 32 10.59 11.61 10.11
N ASN A 33 10.80 12.72 10.81
CA ASN A 33 10.54 12.76 12.25
C ASN A 33 9.02 12.68 12.46
N LYS A 34 8.56 11.89 13.44
CA LYS A 34 7.14 11.74 13.77
C LYS A 34 6.37 13.06 13.83
N ASN A 35 6.85 14.06 14.55
CA ASN A 35 6.14 15.33 14.71
C ASN A 35 5.93 16.03 13.37
N LYS A 36 6.95 16.04 12.51
CA LYS A 36 6.84 16.58 11.15
C LYS A 36 5.92 15.75 10.28
N ALA A 37 5.98 14.43 10.40
CA ALA A 37 5.19 13.50 9.61
C ALA A 37 3.68 13.62 9.88
N LEU A 38 3.30 13.95 11.13
CA LEU A 38 1.90 14.18 11.53
C LEU A 38 1.26 15.34 10.76
N ASP A 39 2.05 16.29 10.26
CA ASP A 39 1.60 17.45 9.49
C ASP A 39 1.68 17.24 7.96
N MET A 40 2.10 16.06 7.49
CA MET A 40 2.22 15.77 6.06
C MET A 40 0.93 15.16 5.48
N LEU A 41 0.76 15.27 4.16
CA LEU A 41 -0.44 14.75 3.50
C LEU A 41 -0.54 13.23 3.59
N TYR A 42 0.54 12.50 3.37
CA TYR A 42 0.54 11.04 3.40
C TYR A 42 1.43 10.54 4.53
N LEU A 43 0.94 9.55 5.28
CA LEU A 43 1.58 9.09 6.50
C LEU A 43 1.54 7.56 6.63
N GLN A 44 2.66 6.99 7.08
CA GLN A 44 2.72 5.61 7.51
C GLN A 44 2.12 5.52 8.90
N VAL A 45 0.96 4.87 8.98
CA VAL A 45 0.30 4.61 10.26
C VAL A 45 0.92 3.40 10.95
N ASN A 46 1.03 2.27 10.25
CA ASN A 46 1.52 1.01 10.82
C ASN A 46 3.05 0.94 10.94
N HIS A 47 3.53 0.44 12.07
CA HIS A 47 4.93 0.04 12.22
C HIS A 47 5.26 -1.15 11.28
N PRO A 48 6.48 -1.25 10.70
CA PRO A 48 6.84 -2.34 9.80
C PRO A 48 6.64 -3.76 10.37
N LEU A 49 6.64 -3.89 11.70
CA LEU A 49 6.50 -5.15 12.42
C LEU A 49 5.13 -5.38 13.07
N TYR A 50 4.25 -4.37 13.07
CA TYR A 50 2.97 -4.42 13.76
C TYR A 50 1.86 -3.80 12.93
N LEU A 51 0.83 -4.58 12.65
CA LEU A 51 -0.42 -4.10 12.05
C LEU A 51 -1.39 -3.74 13.18
N HIS A 52 -1.63 -2.46 13.39
CA HIS A 52 -2.63 -1.96 14.36
C HIS A 52 -3.82 -1.32 13.65
N THR A 53 -3.73 -1.01 12.36
CA THR A 53 -4.85 -0.50 11.58
C THR A 53 -4.88 -1.16 10.21
N MET A 54 -6.01 -1.80 9.87
CA MET A 54 -6.26 -2.25 8.49
C MET A 54 -6.68 -1.06 7.64
N ILE A 55 -5.92 -0.78 6.57
CA ILE A 55 -6.18 0.35 5.66
C ILE A 55 -6.66 -0.19 4.33
N PHE A 56 -7.78 0.34 3.83
CA PHE A 56 -8.34 -0.01 2.53
C PHE A 56 -8.38 1.23 1.64
N ASP A 57 -7.75 1.16 0.45
CA ASP A 57 -7.78 2.23 -0.56
C ASP A 57 -8.91 1.97 -1.56
N LEU A 58 -9.89 2.87 -1.61
CA LEU A 58 -11.05 2.77 -2.47
C LEU A 58 -10.92 3.78 -3.62
N ASP A 59 -10.82 3.21 -4.82
CA ASP A 59 -10.59 3.97 -6.05
C ASP A 59 -11.86 4.53 -6.69
N LYS A 60 -13.02 4.04 -6.24
CA LYS A 60 -14.34 4.50 -6.66
C LYS A 60 -14.55 5.96 -6.25
N GLU A 61 -15.02 6.80 -7.16
CA GLU A 61 -15.36 8.19 -6.85
C GLU A 61 -16.51 8.25 -5.83
N ASN A 62 -16.45 9.24 -4.92
CA ASN A 62 -17.46 9.48 -3.89
C ASN A 62 -17.84 8.26 -3.03
N CYS A 63 -16.87 7.40 -2.72
CA CYS A 63 -17.07 6.16 -1.98
C CYS A 63 -17.08 6.34 -0.44
N PHE A 64 -17.71 7.40 0.08
CA PHE A 64 -17.69 7.66 1.53
C PHE A 64 -18.50 6.62 2.34
N TYR A 65 -19.62 6.13 1.80
CA TYR A 65 -20.54 5.19 2.46
C TYR A 65 -20.42 3.74 1.96
N GLU A 66 -19.31 3.38 1.30
CA GLU A 66 -19.16 2.04 0.71
C GLU A 66 -19.14 0.93 1.77
N PHE A 67 -18.76 1.22 3.01
CA PHE A 67 -18.84 0.25 4.11
C PHE A 67 -20.29 -0.19 4.39
N GLU A 68 -21.27 0.71 4.26
CA GLU A 68 -22.70 0.37 4.45
C GLU A 68 -23.18 -0.56 3.34
N ASN A 69 -22.83 -0.24 2.09
CA ASN A 69 -23.13 -1.08 0.92
C ASN A 69 -22.47 -2.46 1.01
N ALA A 70 -21.28 -2.51 1.61
CA ALA A 70 -20.54 -3.74 1.86
C ALA A 70 -21.02 -4.49 3.12
N HIS A 71 -22.02 -3.97 3.85
CA HIS A 71 -22.48 -4.53 5.12
C HIS A 71 -21.32 -4.79 6.11
N LEU A 72 -20.38 -3.83 6.17
CA LEU A 72 -19.26 -3.84 7.10
C LEU A 72 -19.50 -2.81 8.20
N PRO A 73 -18.88 -2.98 9.38
CA PRO A 73 -18.98 -2.00 10.46
C PRO A 73 -18.35 -0.67 10.03
N ILE A 74 -18.71 0.40 10.71
CA ILE A 74 -18.20 1.74 10.37
C ILE A 74 -16.68 1.81 10.57
N PRO A 75 -15.90 2.29 9.59
CA PRO A 75 -14.46 2.46 9.77
C PRO A 75 -14.15 3.36 10.99
N SER A 76 -13.05 3.10 11.69
CA SER A 76 -12.58 3.96 12.79
C SER A 76 -12.29 5.38 12.28
N PHE A 77 -11.75 5.48 11.07
CA PHE A 77 -11.67 6.74 10.32
C PHE A 77 -11.84 6.54 8.81
N ILE A 78 -12.25 7.60 8.13
CA ILE A 78 -12.35 7.70 6.68
C ILE A 78 -11.67 8.99 6.24
N THR A 79 -10.73 8.92 5.30
CA THR A 79 -10.11 10.09 4.67
C THR A 79 -10.55 10.19 3.23
N LYS A 80 -11.02 11.37 2.80
CA LYS A 80 -11.61 11.61 1.49
C LYS A 80 -10.80 12.64 0.69
N SER A 81 -10.45 12.29 -0.53
CA SER A 81 -9.87 13.22 -1.50
C SER A 81 -10.85 14.37 -1.81
N PRO A 82 -10.48 15.66 -1.65
CA PRO A 82 -11.36 16.78 -1.94
C PRO A 82 -11.84 16.86 -3.39
N ASP A 83 -10.99 16.41 -4.31
CA ASP A 83 -11.17 16.47 -5.77
C ASP A 83 -12.08 15.34 -6.30
N SER A 84 -11.81 14.09 -5.88
CA SER A 84 -12.42 12.88 -6.46
C SER A 84 -13.41 12.18 -5.52
N GLY A 85 -13.41 12.52 -4.24
CA GLY A 85 -14.20 11.82 -3.23
C GLY A 85 -13.72 10.39 -2.94
N ARG A 86 -12.56 9.98 -3.49
CA ARG A 86 -11.93 8.68 -3.24
C ARG A 86 -11.47 8.58 -1.79
N CYS A 87 -11.73 7.45 -1.16
CA CYS A 87 -11.56 7.29 0.28
C CYS A 87 -10.46 6.29 0.64
N HIS A 88 -9.77 6.52 1.76
CA HIS A 88 -9.15 5.42 2.48
C HIS A 88 -9.95 5.17 3.76
N TYR A 89 -10.17 3.90 4.08
CA TYR A 89 -10.81 3.48 5.32
C TYR A 89 -9.77 2.90 6.27
N GLY A 90 -9.85 3.25 7.55
CA GLY A 90 -9.01 2.68 8.60
C GLY A 90 -9.82 2.00 9.67
N TYR A 91 -9.58 0.70 9.89
CA TYR A 91 -10.12 -0.07 11.01
C TYR A 91 -9.02 -0.28 12.03
N MET A 92 -9.10 0.42 13.16
CA MET A 92 -8.13 0.33 14.25
C MET A 92 -8.40 -0.89 15.11
N LEU A 93 -7.37 -1.71 15.33
CA LEU A 93 -7.44 -2.98 16.05
C LEU A 93 -7.13 -2.76 17.52
N ASN A 94 -7.81 -3.50 18.40
CA ASN A 94 -7.55 -3.45 19.84
C ASN A 94 -6.22 -4.15 20.22
N ALA A 95 -5.84 -5.17 19.46
CA ALA A 95 -4.62 -5.94 19.62
C ALA A 95 -3.81 -5.90 18.31
N PRO A 96 -2.56 -5.40 18.32
CA PRO A 96 -1.73 -5.35 17.13
C PRO A 96 -1.29 -6.75 16.71
N ILE A 97 -1.27 -7.01 15.40
CA ILE A 97 -0.76 -8.27 14.84
C ILE A 97 0.72 -8.09 14.51
N SER A 98 1.57 -8.88 15.14
CA SER A 98 3.01 -8.88 14.83
C SER A 98 3.31 -9.69 13.57
N SER A 99 4.20 -9.19 12.72
CA SER A 99 4.66 -9.85 11.48
C SER A 99 6.12 -10.35 11.53
N THR A 100 6.67 -10.56 12.72
CA THR A 100 8.03 -11.08 12.91
C THR A 100 8.15 -12.59 12.70
N GLU A 101 9.37 -13.11 12.57
CA GLU A 101 9.64 -14.57 12.47
C GLU A 101 9.12 -15.36 13.69
N LYS A 102 9.05 -14.71 14.87
CA LYS A 102 8.55 -15.32 16.11
C LYS A 102 7.02 -15.19 16.27
N SER A 103 6.34 -14.58 15.32
CA SER A 103 4.91 -14.35 15.40
C SER A 103 4.12 -15.66 15.37
N ARG A 104 3.04 -15.68 16.15
CA ARG A 104 2.04 -16.75 16.06
C ARG A 104 1.39 -16.70 14.67
N GLN A 105 1.56 -17.76 13.90
CA GLN A 105 1.08 -17.79 12.51
C GLN A 105 -0.45 -17.75 12.40
N LYS A 106 -1.18 -18.31 13.37
CA LYS A 106 -2.66 -18.32 13.36
C LYS A 106 -3.27 -16.91 13.25
N PRO A 107 -2.98 -15.95 14.17
CA PRO A 107 -3.45 -14.56 14.03
C PRO A 107 -3.05 -13.87 12.72
N VAL A 108 -1.83 -14.11 12.22
CA VAL A 108 -1.34 -13.51 10.97
C VAL A 108 -2.14 -14.00 9.76
N LYS A 109 -2.38 -15.32 9.68
CA LYS A 109 -3.19 -15.92 8.61
C LYS A 109 -4.64 -15.45 8.69
N PHE A 110 -5.21 -15.42 9.90
CA PHE A 110 -6.58 -14.96 10.11
C PHE A 110 -6.77 -13.50 9.68
N ALA A 111 -5.89 -12.60 10.12
CA ALA A 111 -5.94 -11.20 9.72
C ALA A 111 -5.77 -11.00 8.21
N ARG A 112 -4.95 -11.82 7.55
CA ARG A 112 -4.78 -11.78 6.08
C ARG A 112 -6.05 -12.22 5.36
N ALA A 113 -6.67 -13.32 5.78
CA ALA A 113 -7.92 -13.79 5.19
C ALA A 113 -9.03 -12.74 5.39
N LEU A 114 -9.17 -12.21 6.61
CA LEU A 114 -10.11 -11.14 6.91
C LEU A 114 -9.88 -9.90 6.05
N TYR A 115 -8.65 -9.39 5.97
CA TYR A 115 -8.31 -8.24 5.13
C TYR A 115 -8.68 -8.50 3.65
N TYR A 116 -8.36 -9.67 3.11
CA TYR A 116 -8.68 -10.02 1.73
C TYR A 116 -10.19 -10.01 1.46
N ASN A 117 -10.99 -10.60 2.36
CA ASN A 117 -12.44 -10.66 2.20
C ASN A 117 -13.08 -9.27 2.37
N MET A 118 -12.62 -8.46 3.33
CA MET A 118 -13.05 -7.07 3.48
C MET A 118 -12.68 -6.21 2.27
N ALA A 119 -11.44 -6.31 1.78
CA ALA A 119 -10.99 -5.56 0.61
C ALA A 119 -11.78 -5.94 -0.64
N THR A 120 -12.04 -7.23 -0.83
CA THR A 120 -12.85 -7.74 -1.95
C THR A 120 -14.28 -7.20 -1.86
N ARG A 121 -14.91 -7.26 -0.68
CA ARG A 121 -16.28 -6.78 -0.49
C ARG A 121 -16.42 -5.26 -0.64
N LEU A 122 -15.40 -4.50 -0.22
CA LEU A 122 -15.32 -3.04 -0.39
C LEU A 122 -14.99 -2.60 -1.82
N GLY A 123 -14.57 -3.52 -2.69
CA GLY A 123 -13.98 -3.15 -3.98
C GLY A 123 -12.69 -2.32 -3.85
N ALA A 124 -11.94 -2.53 -2.76
CA ALA A 124 -10.67 -1.86 -2.51
C ALA A 124 -9.54 -2.42 -3.38
N ASP A 125 -8.46 -1.65 -3.58
CA ASP A 125 -7.29 -2.11 -4.33
C ASP A 125 -6.58 -3.27 -3.60
N LEU A 126 -6.73 -4.49 -4.11
CA LEU A 126 -6.04 -5.69 -3.62
C LEU A 126 -4.51 -5.64 -3.82
N GLY A 127 -4.02 -4.75 -4.69
CA GLY A 127 -2.60 -4.46 -4.90
C GLY A 127 -2.02 -3.43 -3.93
N TYR A 128 -2.86 -2.76 -3.13
CA TYR A 128 -2.44 -1.75 -2.19
C TYR A 128 -1.67 -2.39 -1.03
N ALA A 129 -0.43 -1.95 -0.84
CA ALA A 129 0.47 -2.54 0.13
C ALA A 129 0.17 -2.14 1.59
N GLY A 130 -0.69 -1.15 1.85
CA GLY A 130 -0.98 -0.69 3.22
C GLY A 130 0.14 0.15 3.87
N LEU A 131 1.13 0.60 3.09
CA LEU A 131 2.32 1.28 3.61
C LEU A 131 2.02 2.73 4.05
N ILE A 132 1.33 3.46 3.19
CA ILE A 132 1.10 4.89 3.33
C ILE A 132 -0.38 5.18 3.10
N THR A 133 -1.01 5.91 4.01
CA THR A 133 -2.40 6.34 3.85
C THR A 133 -2.47 7.86 3.71
N LYS A 134 -3.56 8.37 3.14
CA LYS A 134 -4.00 9.76 3.38
C LYS A 134 -4.04 9.98 4.88
N ASN A 135 -3.34 11.00 5.37
CA ASN A 135 -3.15 11.22 6.79
C ASN A 135 -4.50 11.59 7.45
N PRO A 136 -5.05 10.76 8.35
CA PRO A 136 -6.34 11.00 8.99
C PRO A 136 -6.32 12.12 10.04
N LEU A 137 -5.14 12.69 10.31
CA LEU A 137 -4.94 13.84 11.18
C LEU A 137 -4.84 15.15 10.39
N HIS A 138 -4.69 15.09 9.06
CA HIS A 138 -4.51 16.26 8.21
C HIS A 138 -5.85 16.69 7.59
N SER A 139 -6.23 17.96 7.80
CA SER A 139 -7.54 18.50 7.38
C SER A 139 -7.78 18.48 5.86
N HIS A 140 -6.71 18.54 5.06
CA HIS A 140 -6.78 18.42 3.60
C HIS A 140 -7.60 17.21 3.14
N TRP A 141 -7.54 16.07 3.84
CA TRP A 141 -8.28 14.87 3.45
C TRP A 141 -9.68 14.77 4.03
N SER A 142 -10.25 15.87 4.53
CA SER A 142 -11.60 15.90 5.11
C SER A 142 -11.88 14.68 6.02
N PRO A 143 -11.02 14.41 7.02
CA PRO A 143 -11.09 13.17 7.78
C PRO A 143 -12.39 13.09 8.59
N PHE A 144 -13.05 11.95 8.51
CA PHE A 144 -14.14 11.55 9.38
C PHE A 144 -13.62 10.54 10.39
N TRP A 145 -14.01 10.70 11.65
CA TRP A 145 -13.71 9.78 12.73
C TRP A 145 -15.02 9.33 13.35
N SER A 146 -15.28 8.01 13.34
CA SER A 146 -16.56 7.46 13.82
C SER A 146 -16.69 7.50 15.34
N GLY A 147 -15.56 7.43 16.06
CA GLY A 147 -15.55 7.21 17.50
C GLY A 147 -15.95 5.78 17.90
N ALA A 148 -15.95 4.85 16.95
CA ALA A 148 -16.09 3.42 17.21
C ALA A 148 -14.97 2.93 18.13
N ASP A 149 -15.26 1.91 18.94
CA ASP A 149 -14.25 1.24 19.74
C ASP A 149 -13.20 0.55 18.84
N LEU A 150 -12.06 0.20 19.42
CA LEU A 150 -11.05 -0.57 18.71
C LEU A 150 -11.59 -1.97 18.43
N TYR A 151 -11.42 -2.44 17.20
CA TYR A 151 -11.99 -3.69 16.73
C TYR A 151 -11.17 -4.92 17.15
N GLU A 152 -11.86 -5.99 17.54
CA GLU A 152 -11.26 -7.32 17.50
C GLU A 152 -11.33 -7.89 16.08
N LEU A 153 -10.40 -8.79 15.75
CA LEU A 153 -10.46 -9.49 14.47
C LEU A 153 -11.71 -10.37 14.36
N ASN A 154 -12.19 -10.92 15.47
CA ASN A 154 -13.40 -11.75 15.47
C ASN A 154 -14.63 -10.90 15.18
N ASP A 155 -14.78 -9.73 15.80
CA ASP A 155 -15.91 -8.82 15.55
C ASP A 155 -16.02 -8.43 14.06
N LEU A 156 -14.88 -8.18 13.42
CA LEU A 156 -14.84 -7.89 11.98
C LEU A 156 -15.14 -9.13 11.14
N ALA A 157 -14.76 -10.32 11.61
CA ALA A 157 -14.99 -11.59 10.91
C ALA A 157 -16.44 -12.06 10.99
N ASP A 158 -17.19 -11.69 12.03
CA ASP A 158 -18.61 -12.02 12.19
C ASP A 158 -19.49 -11.47 11.05
N CYS A 159 -18.96 -10.56 10.22
CA CYS A 159 -19.60 -10.07 9.00
C CYS A 159 -19.54 -11.08 7.82
N PHE A 160 -18.89 -12.23 8.00
CA PHE A 160 -18.64 -13.23 6.97
C PHE A 160 -19.04 -14.61 7.48
N ASP A 161 -19.79 -15.37 6.67
CA ASP A 161 -20.10 -16.78 6.99
C ASP A 161 -18.81 -17.63 6.98
N ASP A 162 -17.96 -17.40 5.97
CA ASP A 162 -16.66 -18.02 5.81
C ASP A 162 -15.65 -16.99 5.26
N LEU A 163 -14.37 -17.17 5.60
CA LEU A 163 -13.28 -16.37 5.06
C LEU A 163 -12.53 -17.16 3.99
N GLU A 164 -12.52 -16.66 2.76
CA GLU A 164 -11.63 -17.21 1.72
C GLU A 164 -10.17 -16.85 2.00
N GLU A 165 -9.25 -17.79 1.76
CA GLU A 165 -7.83 -17.43 1.71
C GLU A 165 -7.56 -16.55 0.48
N PRO A 166 -6.62 -15.59 0.58
CA PRO A 166 -6.23 -14.77 -0.56
C PRO A 166 -5.83 -15.69 -1.72
N LYS A 167 -6.55 -15.57 -2.85
CA LYS A 167 -6.26 -16.37 -4.05
C LYS A 167 -4.80 -16.18 -4.42
N LYS A 168 -4.04 -17.28 -4.50
CA LYS A 168 -2.73 -17.27 -5.15
C LYS A 168 -2.95 -16.70 -6.53
N ARG A 169 -2.17 -15.70 -6.94
CA ARG A 169 -2.27 -15.18 -8.31
C ARG A 169 -2.07 -16.36 -9.26
N GLU A 170 -3.09 -16.69 -10.04
CA GLU A 170 -2.97 -17.61 -11.17
C GLU A 170 -2.13 -16.91 -12.25
N ASN A 171 -0.83 -17.00 -12.07
CA ASN A 171 0.22 -16.85 -13.08
C ASN A 171 1.55 -17.19 -12.38
N THR A 172 1.83 -18.48 -12.16
CA THR A 172 2.40 -19.36 -13.19
C THR A 172 2.75 -20.71 -12.54
N GLU A 173 2.34 -21.80 -13.18
CA GLU A 173 2.98 -23.11 -13.06
C GLU A 173 4.44 -23.12 -13.60
N PHE A 174 5.20 -22.04 -13.43
CA PHE A 174 6.61 -21.96 -13.79
C PHE A 174 7.46 -21.67 -12.55
N ALA A 175 7.87 -22.75 -11.89
CA ALA A 175 9.27 -23.04 -11.53
C ALA A 175 10.17 -21.95 -10.89
N PHE A 176 9.65 -20.90 -10.26
CA PHE A 176 10.51 -19.89 -9.63
C PHE A 176 10.01 -19.52 -8.23
N GLY A 177 10.84 -19.81 -7.21
CA GLY A 177 10.47 -19.74 -5.80
C GLY A 177 10.16 -18.33 -5.26
N ARG A 178 9.68 -18.26 -4.01
CA ARG A 178 9.27 -17.06 -3.25
C ARG A 178 10.15 -15.81 -3.46
N ASN A 179 11.47 -16.01 -3.53
CA ASN A 179 12.43 -14.92 -3.75
C ASN A 179 12.25 -14.27 -5.14
N VAL A 180 12.00 -15.09 -6.17
CA VAL A 180 11.81 -14.63 -7.54
C VAL A 180 10.51 -13.85 -7.68
N GLU A 181 9.42 -14.30 -7.05
CA GLU A 181 8.16 -13.55 -7.07
C GLU A 181 8.30 -12.17 -6.42
N MET A 182 8.94 -12.10 -5.24
CA MET A 182 9.25 -10.83 -4.58
C MET A 182 10.14 -9.96 -5.48
N PHE A 183 11.18 -10.54 -6.08
CA PHE A 183 12.04 -9.82 -7.01
C PHE A 183 11.26 -9.24 -8.20
N ASP A 184 10.40 -10.06 -8.84
CA ASP A 184 9.63 -9.68 -10.02
C ASP A 184 8.56 -8.61 -9.74
N THR A 185 7.93 -8.69 -8.58
CA THR A 185 6.94 -7.69 -8.16
C THR A 185 7.62 -6.37 -7.82
N ILE A 186 8.65 -6.41 -6.98
CA ILE A 186 9.28 -5.19 -6.46
C ILE A 186 10.12 -4.48 -7.54
N ARG A 187 10.79 -5.20 -8.45
CA ARG A 187 11.58 -4.56 -9.52
C ARG A 187 10.73 -3.73 -10.47
N LYS A 188 9.48 -4.13 -10.75
CA LYS A 188 8.56 -3.36 -11.62
C LYS A 188 8.26 -1.98 -11.02
N TRP A 189 8.08 -1.90 -9.71
CA TRP A 189 7.94 -0.63 -9.01
C TRP A 189 9.26 0.16 -9.06
N ALA A 190 10.39 -0.51 -8.82
CA ALA A 190 11.72 0.11 -8.84
C ALA A 190 12.01 0.80 -10.19
N TYR A 191 11.71 0.14 -11.32
CA TYR A 191 11.93 0.70 -12.66
C TYR A 191 11.17 2.00 -12.91
N LYS A 192 9.97 2.14 -12.34
CA LYS A 192 9.13 3.33 -12.49
C LYS A 192 9.61 4.50 -11.63
N ASN A 193 10.33 4.23 -10.54
CA ASN A 193 10.63 5.22 -9.51
C ASN A 193 12.13 5.57 -9.39
N VAL A 194 13.04 4.75 -9.92
CA VAL A 194 14.50 4.94 -9.71
C VAL A 194 15.02 6.30 -10.17
N LEU A 195 14.56 6.83 -11.30
CA LEU A 195 15.05 8.12 -11.82
C LEU A 195 14.67 9.30 -10.93
N LYS A 196 13.45 9.26 -10.41
CA LYS A 196 12.96 10.24 -9.44
C LYS A 196 13.83 10.24 -8.19
N TYR A 197 14.13 9.08 -7.62
CA TYR A 197 15.06 9.00 -6.48
C TYR A 197 16.48 9.45 -6.83
N LYS A 198 16.96 9.23 -8.06
CA LYS A 198 18.25 9.76 -8.52
C LYS A 198 18.28 11.29 -8.62
N ASN A 199 17.19 11.88 -9.08
CA ASN A 199 17.11 13.32 -9.29
C ASN A 199 16.87 14.08 -7.98
N GLU A 200 16.14 13.49 -7.03
CA GLU A 200 15.55 14.21 -5.89
C GLU A 200 15.96 13.63 -4.52
N SER A 201 16.66 12.50 -4.48
CA SER A 201 16.96 11.78 -3.24
C SER A 201 18.31 11.04 -3.31
N SER A 202 18.54 10.05 -2.45
CA SER A 202 19.78 9.29 -2.37
C SER A 202 19.59 7.80 -2.69
N PHE A 203 20.70 7.13 -3.02
CA PHE A 203 20.72 5.67 -3.19
C PHE A 203 20.23 4.93 -1.94
N ASN A 204 20.58 5.44 -0.75
CA ASN A 204 20.18 4.83 0.51
C ASN A 204 18.67 4.92 0.72
N ASP A 205 18.06 6.07 0.40
CA ASP A 205 16.60 6.25 0.52
C ASP A 205 15.86 5.31 -0.42
N PHE A 206 16.34 5.18 -1.66
CA PHE A 206 15.79 4.24 -2.64
C PHE A 206 15.93 2.78 -2.19
N GLN A 207 17.10 2.39 -1.66
CA GLN A 207 17.30 1.04 -1.14
C GLN A 207 16.41 0.75 0.08
N ASN A 208 16.24 1.72 0.98
CA ASN A 208 15.39 1.58 2.15
C ASN A 208 13.92 1.41 1.77
N GLU A 209 13.43 2.19 0.80
CA GLU A 209 12.07 2.04 0.26
C GLU A 209 11.86 0.65 -0.36
N LEU A 210 12.83 0.14 -1.13
CA LEU A 210 12.77 -1.21 -1.69
C LEU A 210 12.80 -2.30 -0.60
N LEU A 211 13.62 -2.12 0.44
CA LEU A 211 13.69 -3.05 1.56
C LEU A 211 12.34 -3.19 2.24
N LEU A 212 11.68 -2.06 2.51
CA LEU A 212 10.38 -2.06 3.15
C LEU A 212 9.32 -2.73 2.28
N LYS A 213 9.28 -2.41 0.98
CA LYS A 213 8.35 -3.08 0.06
C LYS A 213 8.58 -4.59 0.02
N CYS A 214 9.84 -5.04 0.03
CA CYS A 214 10.16 -6.46 0.13
C CYS A 214 9.68 -7.05 1.47
N GLN A 215 9.86 -6.36 2.61
CA GLN A 215 9.38 -6.82 3.92
C GLN A 215 7.85 -6.96 3.95
N MET A 216 7.14 -5.96 3.42
CA MET A 216 5.68 -5.98 3.34
C MET A 216 5.17 -7.07 2.40
N HIS A 217 5.80 -7.21 1.23
CA HIS A 217 5.48 -8.29 0.29
C HIS A 217 5.70 -9.66 0.94
N ASN A 218 6.79 -9.85 1.67
CA ASN A 218 7.07 -11.10 2.37
C ASN A 218 6.02 -11.37 3.45
N ALA A 219 5.66 -10.38 4.27
CA ALA A 219 4.62 -10.51 5.28
C ALA A 219 3.25 -10.82 4.67
N TYR A 220 2.88 -10.15 3.57
CA TYR A 220 1.55 -10.23 2.97
C TYR A 220 1.37 -11.37 1.97
N LEU A 221 2.43 -11.88 1.32
CA LEU A 221 2.30 -12.97 0.34
C LEU A 221 2.89 -14.28 0.86
N ASN A 222 4.01 -14.23 1.60
CA ASN A 222 4.72 -15.43 2.08
C ASN A 222 4.42 -15.82 3.54
N ALA A 223 3.36 -15.35 4.20
CA ALA A 223 3.09 -15.64 5.63
C ALA A 223 3.02 -17.13 5.99
N ASN A 224 2.73 -18.02 5.05
CA ASN A 224 2.78 -19.47 5.32
C ASN A 224 4.21 -20.00 5.51
N ASP A 225 5.19 -19.31 4.94
CA ASP A 225 6.61 -19.65 4.93
C ASP A 225 7.43 -18.39 4.58
N LEU A 226 7.70 -17.55 5.59
CA LEU A 226 8.36 -16.26 5.42
C LEU A 226 9.80 -16.44 4.93
N LEU A 227 10.24 -15.61 3.98
CA LEU A 227 11.65 -15.52 3.64
C LEU A 227 12.45 -14.93 4.81
N PRO A 228 13.67 -15.43 5.10
CA PRO A 228 14.56 -14.84 6.10
C PRO A 228 14.88 -13.37 5.81
N TYR A 229 15.03 -12.54 6.85
CA TYR A 229 15.33 -11.11 6.66
C TYR A 229 16.57 -10.85 5.80
N ASN A 230 17.60 -11.70 5.91
CA ASN A 230 18.81 -11.60 5.10
C ASN A 230 18.52 -11.77 3.60
N GLU A 231 17.57 -12.63 3.23
CA GLU A 231 17.14 -12.79 1.84
C GLU A 231 16.38 -11.57 1.35
N ILE A 232 15.45 -11.05 2.15
CA ILE A 232 14.70 -9.83 1.85
C ILE A 232 15.66 -8.66 1.61
N LYS A 233 16.66 -8.51 2.49
CA LYS A 233 17.70 -7.48 2.40
C LYS A 233 18.61 -7.67 1.18
N ALA A 234 18.93 -8.91 0.83
CA ALA A 234 19.72 -9.21 -0.37
C ALA A 234 18.93 -8.86 -1.64
N THR A 235 17.66 -9.25 -1.72
CA THR A 235 16.79 -8.96 -2.87
C THR A 235 16.60 -7.46 -3.05
N SER A 236 16.29 -6.71 -1.99
CA SER A 236 16.12 -5.25 -2.09
C SER A 236 17.40 -4.56 -2.53
N LYS A 237 18.56 -4.94 -1.98
CA LYS A 237 19.86 -4.40 -2.36
C LYS A 237 20.22 -4.72 -3.81
N SER A 238 19.90 -5.93 -4.27
CA SER A 238 20.13 -6.36 -5.66
C SER A 238 19.33 -5.51 -6.65
N ILE A 239 18.03 -5.34 -6.41
CA ILE A 239 17.16 -4.48 -7.22
C ILE A 239 17.65 -3.04 -7.19
N ALA A 240 17.96 -2.51 -6.00
CA ALA A 240 18.39 -1.14 -5.80
C ALA A 240 19.66 -0.85 -6.62
N LYS A 241 20.70 -1.66 -6.45
CA LYS A 241 21.96 -1.53 -7.19
C LYS A 241 21.74 -1.60 -8.69
N TRP A 242 21.04 -2.63 -9.17
CA TRP A 242 20.85 -2.80 -10.60
C TRP A 242 20.12 -1.61 -11.22
N CYS A 243 19.01 -1.18 -10.62
CA CYS A 243 18.27 -0.02 -11.12
C CYS A 243 19.12 1.24 -11.06
N TRP A 244 19.86 1.45 -9.96
CA TRP A 244 20.68 2.65 -9.77
C TRP A 244 21.86 2.74 -10.74
N TYR A 245 22.45 1.61 -11.14
CA TYR A 245 23.54 1.63 -12.13
C TYR A 245 23.04 1.59 -13.57
N LYS A 246 21.88 0.97 -13.84
CA LYS A 246 21.36 0.85 -15.21
C LYS A 246 20.50 2.02 -15.65
N PHE A 247 19.63 2.55 -14.80
CA PHE A 247 18.69 3.60 -15.23
C PHE A 247 19.37 4.96 -15.17
N GLU A 248 19.95 5.40 -16.27
CA GLU A 248 20.36 6.79 -16.49
C GLU A 248 19.28 7.55 -17.28
N ASN A 249 19.19 8.88 -17.10
CA ASN A 249 18.18 9.70 -17.78
C ASN A 249 18.22 9.49 -19.32
N GLU A 250 19.41 9.32 -19.90
CA GLU A 250 19.56 9.04 -21.33
C GLU A 250 19.01 7.67 -21.77
N GLU A 251 19.22 6.62 -20.98
CA GLU A 251 18.69 5.28 -21.29
C GLU A 251 17.16 5.27 -21.21
N PHE A 252 16.56 5.99 -20.26
CA PHE A 252 15.11 6.11 -20.17
C PHE A 252 14.51 6.93 -21.31
N ILE A 253 15.16 8.01 -21.73
CA ILE A 253 14.77 8.76 -22.94
C ILE A 253 14.83 7.83 -24.16
N LYS A 254 15.86 6.98 -24.28
CA LYS A 254 15.97 5.97 -25.35
C LYS A 254 14.85 4.91 -25.27
N ILE A 255 14.53 4.41 -24.08
CA ILE A 255 13.44 3.44 -23.87
C ILE A 255 12.06 4.06 -24.20
N GLN A 256 11.80 5.29 -23.75
CA GLN A 256 10.57 6.03 -24.05
C GLN A 256 10.46 6.39 -25.54
N SER A 257 11.54 6.87 -26.14
CA SER A 257 11.65 7.12 -27.59
C SER A 257 11.36 5.86 -28.40
N ASN A 258 11.91 4.72 -28.01
CA ASN A 258 11.66 3.43 -28.67
C ASN A 258 10.23 2.91 -28.45
N ARG A 259 9.61 3.18 -27.29
CA ARG A 259 8.20 2.87 -27.02
C ARG A 259 7.25 3.77 -27.82
N ALA A 260 7.51 5.07 -27.91
CA ALA A 260 6.76 6.00 -28.76
C ALA A 260 6.86 5.63 -30.25
N LYS A 261 8.01 5.11 -30.69
CA LYS A 261 8.20 4.57 -32.05
C LYS A 261 7.43 3.26 -32.30
N LYS A 262 7.25 2.42 -31.28
CA LYS A 262 6.46 1.18 -31.36
C LYS A 262 4.96 1.39 -31.13
N GLY A 263 4.58 2.46 -30.42
CA GLY A 263 3.22 2.81 -30.01
C GLY A 263 2.53 3.79 -30.93
N LYS A 264 2.41 3.48 -32.22
CA LYS A 264 1.33 4.00 -33.08
C LYS A 264 0.84 2.89 -34.00
N PRO A 265 -0.20 2.12 -33.64
CA PRO A 265 -1.14 1.71 -34.68
C PRO A 265 -1.66 3.00 -35.32
N LYS A 266 -1.55 3.13 -36.65
CA LYS A 266 -2.16 4.24 -37.39
C LYS A 266 -3.61 4.39 -36.94
N SER A 267 -3.88 5.47 -36.22
CA SER A 267 -5.18 6.04 -35.86
C SER A 267 -6.36 5.45 -36.65
N LYS A 268 -7.17 4.62 -35.99
CA LYS A 268 -8.57 4.37 -36.41
C LYS A 268 -9.42 5.66 -36.27
N THR A 269 -8.92 6.68 -35.57
CA THR A 269 -9.56 7.99 -35.41
C THR A 269 -9.64 8.80 -36.71
N ARG A 270 -8.76 8.54 -37.71
CA ARG A 270 -8.82 9.24 -39.00
C ARG A 270 -9.96 8.75 -39.90
N LYS A 271 -10.35 7.47 -39.81
CA LYS A 271 -11.49 6.91 -40.56
C LYS A 271 -12.87 7.37 -40.04
N PHE A 272 -12.99 7.74 -38.76
CA PHE A 272 -14.25 8.27 -38.22
C PHE A 272 -14.51 9.72 -38.66
N LEU A 273 -13.46 10.53 -38.78
CA LEU A 273 -13.57 11.93 -39.24
C LEU A 273 -13.70 12.07 -40.77
N GLU A 274 -13.21 11.11 -41.55
CA GLU A 274 -13.40 11.06 -43.01
C GLU A 274 -14.77 10.48 -43.41
N ALA A 275 -15.50 9.82 -42.49
CA ALA A 275 -16.84 9.27 -42.73
C ALA A 275 -17.99 10.25 -42.40
N ILE A 276 -17.68 11.47 -41.94
CA ILE A 276 -18.66 12.53 -41.60
C ILE A 276 -18.42 13.77 -42.49
N LYS A 277 -17.98 13.58 -43.73
CA LYS A 277 -18.03 14.58 -44.80
C LYS A 277 -18.86 14.03 -45.94
#